data_AF-A0A1P8K2F6-F1
#
_entry.id   AF-A0A1P8K2F6-F1
#
_cell.length_a   1.000
_cell.length_b   1.000
_cell.length_c   1.000
_cell.angle_alpha   90.00
_cell.angle_beta   90.00
_cell.angle_gamma   90.00
#
_symmetry.space_group_name_H-M   'P 1'
#
loop_
_entity.id
_entity.type
_entity.pdbx_description
1 polymer ?
#
loop_
_entity_poly.entity_id
_entity_poly.type
_entity_poly.pdbx_seq_one_letter_code
_entity_poly.pdbx_strand_id
1 'polypeptide(L)'
;MNPPEHYVGLPPPLAPALTQTKYFFQALDNFSRVFAIRPGDEVLFLADPLLDPRVIDAVIGIARSRGAQVRVYMEPSTQVTAIPEAIHGLLKKASFVVSTWFCSILDPLCIQLRREGQRWVKITYFRDLDLLHTPQARFPIEVIGEIIRATAERFPKGEAFDLRFTDTRGSDFRIGFTPEMRENQLATNRWRGKMTAEEDGCYVHYLATHGPNLWDHNSVKNDMRVKVDMSGVLYPQWAVGFARPFEEKIGVVFEGEYISAVHGESEEASILREMLVGGRMIEGGGCGFNPKAPRHTVYPAGSNAPGAMHFGIDLAKPSDYIRRVMPDWEEPPVHMDLITLDATVTAGDKLLVDRGFLCALRDARVVELASRYGDPVELLEAVVL
;
A
#
# COMPACT_ATOMS: atom_id res chain seq x y z
N MET A 1 -19.73 14.59 13.01
CA MET A 1 -19.08 15.26 14.16
C MET A 1 -19.65 16.66 14.29
N ASN A 2 -19.84 17.17 15.51
CA ASN A 2 -20.18 18.58 15.72
C ASN A 2 -19.01 19.44 15.23
N PRO A 3 -19.26 20.59 14.56
CA PRO A 3 -18.20 21.51 14.20
C PRO A 3 -17.46 21.98 15.47
N PRO A 4 -16.15 22.28 15.39
CA PRO A 4 -15.39 22.81 16.52
C PRO A 4 -16.13 24.00 17.13
N GLU A 5 -16.18 24.07 18.47
CA GLU A 5 -16.97 25.04 19.26
C GLU A 5 -16.70 26.53 18.93
N HIS A 6 -15.71 26.82 18.09
CA HIS A 6 -15.27 28.16 17.73
C HIS A 6 -15.83 28.72 16.41
N TYR A 7 -16.62 27.96 15.65
CA TYR A 7 -17.19 28.43 14.39
C TYR A 7 -18.70 28.70 14.47
N VAL A 8 -19.06 29.93 14.84
CA VAL A 8 -20.45 30.41 14.84
C VAL A 8 -20.89 30.77 13.42
N GLY A 9 -22.01 30.21 12.96
CA GLY A 9 -22.63 30.56 11.67
C GLY A 9 -22.15 29.75 10.45
N LEU A 10 -21.44 28.63 10.65
CA LEU A 10 -21.18 27.71 9.55
C LEU A 10 -22.50 27.19 8.95
N PRO A 11 -22.59 27.08 7.61
CA PRO A 11 -23.70 26.38 6.98
C PRO A 11 -23.83 24.97 7.59
N PRO A 12 -25.05 24.45 7.75
CA PRO A 12 -25.22 23.07 8.15
C PRO A 12 -24.49 22.17 7.14
N PRO A 13 -23.84 21.08 7.58
CA PRO A 13 -23.26 20.11 6.67
C PRO A 13 -24.33 19.63 5.69
N LEU A 14 -23.94 19.46 4.42
CA LEU A 14 -24.86 18.94 3.40
C LEU A 14 -25.44 17.60 3.88
N ALA A 15 -26.76 17.44 3.71
CA ALA A 15 -27.42 16.19 4.05
C ALA A 15 -26.75 15.03 3.27
N PRO A 16 -26.27 13.97 3.94
CA PRO A 16 -25.51 12.91 3.27
C PRO A 16 -26.26 12.29 2.08
N ALA A 17 -27.59 12.18 2.17
CA ALA A 17 -28.45 11.69 1.09
C ALA A 17 -28.33 12.50 -0.22
N LEU A 18 -27.93 13.77 -0.17
CA LEU A 18 -27.76 14.63 -1.36
C LEU A 18 -26.44 14.36 -2.09
N THR A 19 -25.42 13.87 -1.40
CA THR A 19 -24.06 13.72 -1.96
C THR A 19 -23.61 12.27 -2.06
N GLN A 20 -24.20 11.35 -1.28
CA GLN A 20 -23.84 9.94 -1.27
C GLN A 20 -24.01 9.28 -2.64
N THR A 21 -25.09 9.58 -3.37
CA THR A 21 -25.32 9.01 -4.70
C THR A 21 -24.19 9.38 -5.66
N LYS A 22 -23.87 10.67 -5.82
CA LYS A 22 -22.79 11.10 -6.73
C LYS A 22 -21.43 10.52 -6.33
N TYR A 23 -21.12 10.47 -5.03
CA TYR A 23 -19.87 9.93 -4.52
C TYR A 23 -19.75 8.43 -4.74
N PHE A 24 -20.85 7.69 -4.59
CA PHE A 24 -20.89 6.27 -4.85
C PHE A 24 -20.70 5.96 -6.34
N PHE A 25 -21.35 6.73 -7.23
CA PHE A 25 -21.13 6.56 -8.68
C PHE A 25 -19.69 6.88 -9.11
N GLN A 26 -19.02 7.86 -8.48
CA GLN A 26 -17.59 8.12 -8.70
C GLN A 26 -16.71 6.94 -8.25
N ALA A 27 -16.99 6.37 -7.07
CA ALA A 27 -16.27 5.20 -6.59
C ALA A 27 -16.49 3.96 -7.48
N LEU A 28 -17.72 3.76 -7.98
CA LEU A 28 -18.04 2.69 -8.94
C LEU A 28 -17.34 2.88 -10.28
N ASP A 29 -17.23 4.11 -10.78
CA ASP A 29 -16.47 4.42 -11.98
C ASP A 29 -14.99 4.06 -11.79
N ASN A 30 -14.37 4.52 -10.70
CA ASN A 30 -13.00 4.15 -10.35
C ASN A 30 -12.82 2.63 -10.24
N PHE A 31 -13.71 1.93 -9.53
CA PHE A 31 -13.70 0.48 -9.38
C PHE A 31 -13.73 -0.22 -10.76
N SER A 32 -14.67 0.19 -11.61
CA SER A 32 -14.82 -0.29 -12.98
C SER A 32 -13.57 -0.05 -13.83
N ARG A 33 -12.98 1.14 -13.74
CA ARG A 33 -11.80 1.55 -14.52
C ARG A 33 -10.52 0.87 -14.06
N VAL A 34 -10.29 0.74 -12.76
CA VAL A 34 -9.12 0.04 -12.20
C VAL A 34 -9.10 -1.40 -12.68
N PHE A 35 -10.24 -2.08 -12.63
CA PHE A 35 -10.32 -3.48 -13.03
C PHE A 35 -10.13 -3.67 -14.53
N ALA A 36 -10.59 -2.75 -15.39
CA ALA A 36 -10.33 -2.79 -16.83
C ALA A 36 -10.54 -4.17 -17.51
N ILE A 37 -11.42 -5.00 -16.98
CA ILE A 37 -11.86 -6.27 -17.58
C ILE A 37 -12.35 -5.99 -19.00
N ARG A 38 -11.92 -6.77 -19.97
CA ARG A 38 -12.18 -6.65 -21.40
C ARG A 38 -13.22 -7.70 -21.82
N PRO A 39 -13.94 -7.48 -22.94
CA PRO A 39 -14.76 -8.52 -23.53
C PRO A 39 -13.97 -9.79 -23.83
N GLY A 40 -14.55 -10.94 -23.48
CA GLY A 40 -13.92 -12.24 -23.67
C GLY A 40 -12.85 -12.61 -22.64
N ASP A 41 -12.56 -11.77 -21.63
CA ASP A 41 -11.64 -12.17 -20.56
C ASP A 41 -12.13 -13.45 -19.87
N GLU A 42 -11.19 -14.35 -19.61
CA GLU A 42 -11.36 -15.43 -18.65
C GLU A 42 -10.84 -14.96 -17.29
N VAL A 43 -11.76 -14.50 -16.45
CA VAL A 43 -11.44 -13.96 -15.14
C VAL A 43 -11.35 -15.10 -14.12
N LEU A 44 -10.24 -15.18 -13.40
CA LEU A 44 -10.10 -16.01 -12.20
C LEU A 44 -10.07 -15.14 -10.96
N PHE A 45 -10.97 -15.40 -10.02
CA PHE A 45 -10.98 -14.78 -8.71
C PHE A 45 -10.39 -15.76 -7.71
N LEU A 46 -9.23 -15.43 -7.15
CA LEU A 46 -8.60 -16.12 -6.03
C LEU A 46 -9.08 -15.46 -4.73
N ALA A 47 -9.93 -16.17 -4.00
CA ALA A 47 -10.61 -15.67 -2.81
C ALA A 47 -10.25 -16.49 -1.56
N ASP A 48 -10.60 -15.95 -0.40
CA ASP A 48 -10.43 -16.61 0.89
C ASP A 48 -11.65 -16.30 1.80
N PRO A 49 -11.81 -16.99 2.95
CA PRO A 49 -13.04 -16.92 3.74
C PRO A 49 -13.34 -15.57 4.41
N LEU A 50 -12.36 -14.65 4.51
CA LEU A 50 -12.56 -13.33 5.12
C LEU A 50 -12.95 -12.25 4.11
N LEU A 51 -13.19 -12.61 2.85
CA LEU A 51 -13.67 -11.68 1.83
C LEU A 51 -15.19 -11.54 1.91
N ASP A 52 -15.69 -10.30 1.92
CA ASP A 52 -17.11 -10.02 1.71
C ASP A 52 -17.57 -10.59 0.36
N PRO A 53 -18.52 -11.54 0.33
CA PRO A 53 -19.02 -12.13 -0.92
C PRO A 53 -19.59 -11.09 -1.90
N ARG A 54 -20.07 -9.94 -1.40
CA ARG A 54 -20.56 -8.85 -2.26
C ARG A 54 -19.45 -8.29 -3.17
N VAL A 55 -18.18 -8.35 -2.76
CA VAL A 55 -17.04 -7.97 -3.61
C VAL A 55 -16.90 -8.93 -4.78
N ILE A 56 -17.05 -10.23 -4.55
CA ILE A 56 -17.03 -11.26 -5.59
C ILE A 56 -18.16 -11.00 -6.59
N ASP A 57 -19.39 -10.80 -6.09
CA ASP A 57 -20.55 -10.51 -6.92
C ASP A 57 -20.41 -9.22 -7.74
N ALA A 58 -19.80 -8.17 -7.16
CA ALA A 58 -19.54 -6.92 -7.87
C ALA A 58 -18.56 -7.12 -9.04
N VAL A 59 -17.49 -7.88 -8.84
CA VAL A 59 -16.54 -8.23 -9.93
C VAL A 59 -17.22 -9.10 -10.98
N ILE A 60 -18.05 -10.08 -10.59
CA ILE A 60 -18.86 -10.89 -11.51
C ILE A 60 -19.80 -9.99 -12.34
N GLY A 61 -20.44 -9.01 -11.70
CA GLY A 61 -21.30 -8.04 -12.36
C GLY A 61 -20.57 -7.25 -13.45
N ILE A 62 -19.41 -6.68 -13.13
CA ILE A 62 -18.57 -5.94 -14.09
C ILE A 62 -18.08 -6.84 -15.23
N ALA A 63 -17.64 -8.05 -14.91
CA ALA A 63 -17.18 -9.00 -15.92
C ALA A 63 -18.31 -9.35 -16.90
N ARG A 64 -19.49 -9.72 -16.37
CA ARG A 64 -20.66 -10.07 -17.18
C ARG A 64 -21.16 -8.91 -18.02
N SER A 65 -21.19 -7.69 -17.47
CA SER A 65 -21.59 -6.50 -18.24
C SER A 65 -20.67 -6.20 -19.42
N ARG A 66 -19.46 -6.77 -19.42
CA ARG A 66 -18.47 -6.64 -20.50
C ARG A 66 -18.36 -7.89 -21.36
N GLY A 67 -19.14 -8.94 -21.12
CA GLY A 67 -19.07 -10.19 -21.87
C GLY A 67 -17.88 -11.07 -21.49
N ALA A 68 -17.35 -10.94 -20.27
CA ALA A 68 -16.33 -11.81 -19.70
C ALA A 68 -16.94 -12.90 -18.81
N GLN A 69 -16.21 -13.99 -18.60
CA GLN A 69 -16.61 -15.08 -17.71
C GLN A 69 -15.76 -15.07 -16.44
N VAL A 70 -16.36 -15.38 -15.30
CA VAL A 70 -15.65 -15.45 -14.02
C VAL A 70 -15.70 -16.86 -13.46
N ARG A 71 -14.55 -17.34 -13.02
CA ARG A 71 -14.41 -18.50 -12.13
C ARG A 71 -13.90 -18.02 -10.79
N VAL A 72 -14.49 -18.52 -9.72
CA VAL A 72 -14.05 -18.21 -8.35
C VAL A 72 -13.44 -19.46 -7.77
N TYR A 73 -12.26 -19.33 -7.20
CA TYR A 73 -11.62 -20.35 -6.39
C TYR A 73 -11.37 -19.77 -5.00
N MET A 74 -11.88 -20.45 -3.98
CA MET A 74 -11.75 -20.03 -2.59
C MET A 74 -11.00 -21.09 -1.81
N GLU A 75 -9.88 -20.72 -1.21
CA GLU A 75 -9.21 -21.57 -0.22
C GLU A 75 -10.02 -21.58 1.10
N PRO A 76 -9.92 -22.65 1.91
CA PRO A 76 -10.64 -22.74 3.18
C PRO A 76 -9.98 -21.92 4.30
N SER A 77 -8.85 -21.27 4.02
CA SER A 77 -8.10 -20.42 4.93
C SER A 77 -7.57 -19.19 4.20
N THR A 78 -7.28 -18.13 4.97
CA THR A 78 -6.58 -16.93 4.53
C THR A 78 -5.07 -17.13 4.48
N GLN A 79 -4.52 -18.14 5.17
CA GLN A 79 -3.09 -18.44 5.24
C GLN A 79 -2.61 -19.24 4.02
N VAL A 80 -2.84 -18.69 2.83
CA VAL A 80 -2.41 -19.31 1.57
C VAL A 80 -0.94 -18.98 1.33
N THR A 81 -0.05 -19.87 1.73
CA THR A 81 1.41 -19.65 1.67
C THR A 81 2.04 -19.94 0.31
N ALA A 82 1.34 -20.66 -0.56
CA ALA A 82 1.75 -20.95 -1.94
C ALA A 82 0.52 -21.18 -2.82
N ILE A 83 0.66 -20.98 -4.13
CA ILE A 83 -0.40 -21.28 -5.09
C ILE A 83 -0.57 -22.80 -5.22
N PRO A 84 -1.73 -23.38 -4.86
CA PRO A 84 -1.94 -24.83 -4.91
C PRO A 84 -1.79 -25.37 -6.33
N GLU A 85 -1.02 -26.46 -6.49
CA GLU A 85 -0.83 -27.11 -7.80
C GLU A 85 -2.14 -27.49 -8.48
N ALA A 86 -3.15 -27.88 -7.68
CA ALA A 86 -4.48 -28.27 -8.15
C ALA A 86 -5.19 -27.19 -8.99
N ILE A 87 -4.84 -25.90 -8.81
CA ILE A 87 -5.45 -24.79 -9.54
C ILE A 87 -4.56 -24.19 -10.63
N HIS A 88 -3.34 -24.70 -10.83
CA HIS A 88 -2.42 -24.14 -11.83
C HIS A 88 -3.03 -24.14 -13.24
N GLY A 89 -3.84 -25.14 -13.58
CA GLY A 89 -4.56 -25.19 -14.85
C GLY A 89 -5.61 -24.08 -14.99
N LEU A 90 -6.32 -23.73 -13.92
CA LEU A 90 -7.26 -22.60 -13.92
C LEU A 90 -6.49 -21.28 -14.08
N LEU A 91 -5.38 -21.14 -13.35
CA LEU A 91 -4.56 -19.94 -13.37
C LEU A 91 -3.94 -19.70 -14.75
N LYS A 92 -3.37 -20.74 -15.38
CA LYS A 92 -2.78 -20.64 -16.73
C LYS A 92 -3.81 -20.33 -17.83
N LYS A 93 -5.08 -20.70 -17.62
CA LYS A 93 -6.16 -20.45 -18.59
C LYS A 93 -6.71 -19.03 -18.51
N ALA A 94 -6.66 -18.42 -17.32
CA ALA A 94 -7.17 -17.07 -17.11
C ALA A 94 -6.38 -16.02 -17.91
N SER A 95 -7.07 -15.01 -18.45
CA SER A 95 -6.43 -13.82 -19.01
C SER A 95 -6.33 -12.68 -17.99
N PHE A 96 -7.19 -12.71 -16.97
CA PHE A 96 -7.32 -11.69 -15.94
C PHE A 96 -7.51 -12.33 -14.56
N VAL A 97 -6.78 -11.87 -13.55
CA VAL A 97 -6.84 -12.42 -12.20
C VAL A 97 -7.16 -11.34 -11.18
N VAL A 98 -8.14 -11.61 -10.33
CA VAL A 98 -8.41 -10.84 -9.11
C VAL A 98 -7.98 -11.70 -7.94
N SER A 99 -7.12 -11.16 -7.08
CA SER A 99 -6.52 -11.96 -6.01
C SER A 99 -6.67 -11.28 -4.67
N THR A 100 -7.19 -12.01 -3.68
CA THR A 100 -6.95 -11.69 -2.28
C THR A 100 -5.65 -12.28 -1.77
N TRP A 101 -4.95 -13.16 -2.51
CA TRP A 101 -3.84 -14.02 -2.03
C TRP A 101 -2.44 -13.39 -2.03
N PHE A 102 -1.67 -13.38 -0.94
CA PHE A 102 -0.41 -12.62 -0.74
C PHE A 102 0.74 -13.37 -1.37
N CYS A 103 0.75 -14.70 -1.24
CA CYS A 103 1.71 -15.55 -1.92
C CYS A 103 1.75 -15.29 -3.44
N SER A 104 0.64 -14.84 -4.05
CA SER A 104 0.56 -14.56 -5.49
C SER A 104 1.47 -13.40 -5.94
N ILE A 105 1.98 -12.58 -5.02
CA ILE A 105 2.90 -11.48 -5.33
C ILE A 105 4.24 -12.02 -5.80
N LEU A 106 4.80 -12.98 -5.06
CA LEU A 106 6.15 -13.51 -5.25
C LEU A 106 6.16 -14.93 -5.83
N ASP A 107 4.99 -15.55 -6.02
CA ASP A 107 4.89 -16.89 -6.62
C ASP A 107 5.51 -16.91 -8.03
N PRO A 108 6.45 -17.84 -8.30
CA PRO A 108 7.17 -17.90 -9.58
C PRO A 108 6.26 -18.08 -10.79
N LEU A 109 5.19 -18.89 -10.68
CA LEU A 109 4.23 -19.09 -11.76
C LEU A 109 3.45 -17.79 -12.03
N CYS A 110 2.99 -17.11 -10.98
CA CYS A 110 2.27 -15.84 -11.11
C CYS A 110 3.15 -14.74 -11.73
N ILE A 111 4.44 -14.68 -11.36
CA ILE A 111 5.41 -13.76 -11.99
C ILE A 111 5.58 -14.09 -13.47
N GLN A 112 5.74 -15.37 -13.81
CA GLN A 112 5.89 -15.81 -15.20
C GLN A 112 4.65 -15.43 -16.03
N LEU A 113 3.44 -15.75 -15.56
CA LEU A 113 2.19 -15.48 -16.29
C LEU A 113 1.97 -13.97 -16.51
N ARG A 114 2.34 -13.13 -15.53
CA ARG A 114 2.34 -11.67 -15.73
C ARG A 114 3.31 -11.25 -16.83
N ARG A 115 4.53 -11.81 -16.88
CA ARG A 115 5.49 -11.54 -17.98
C ARG A 115 4.97 -11.99 -19.34
N GLU A 116 4.12 -13.02 -19.38
CA GLU A 116 3.45 -13.52 -20.59
C GLU A 116 2.18 -12.73 -20.96
N GLY A 117 1.81 -11.71 -20.18
CA GLY A 117 0.72 -10.79 -20.51
C GLY A 117 -0.54 -10.92 -19.65
N GLN A 118 -0.60 -11.89 -18.73
CA GLN A 118 -1.74 -12.02 -17.81
C GLN A 118 -1.87 -10.78 -16.91
N ARG A 119 -3.08 -10.24 -16.78
CA ARG A 119 -3.36 -9.00 -16.05
C ARG A 119 -3.91 -9.27 -14.66
N TRP A 120 -3.49 -8.49 -13.66
CA TRP A 120 -3.78 -8.77 -12.25
C TRP A 120 -4.23 -7.54 -11.48
N VAL A 121 -5.26 -7.73 -10.65
CA VAL A 121 -5.69 -6.78 -9.61
C VAL A 121 -5.63 -7.47 -8.25
N LYS A 122 -4.81 -6.94 -7.34
CA LYS A 122 -4.75 -7.36 -5.94
C LYS A 122 -5.72 -6.52 -5.13
N ILE A 123 -6.51 -7.18 -4.29
CA ILE A 123 -7.56 -6.54 -3.47
C ILE A 123 -7.37 -6.74 -1.96
N THR A 124 -6.14 -6.92 -1.48
CA THR A 124 -5.84 -7.09 -0.04
C THR A 124 -6.46 -5.99 0.83
N TYR A 125 -6.52 -4.75 0.31
CA TYR A 125 -7.06 -3.59 1.01
C TYR A 125 -8.57 -3.38 0.79
N PHE A 126 -9.19 -4.14 -0.13
CA PHE A 126 -10.59 -4.00 -0.52
C PHE A 126 -11.35 -5.29 -0.28
N ARG A 127 -11.65 -5.55 1.00
CA ARG A 127 -12.29 -6.79 1.45
C ARG A 127 -13.76 -6.67 1.80
N ASP A 128 -14.27 -5.45 1.81
CA ASP A 128 -15.65 -5.11 2.13
C ASP A 128 -16.16 -4.16 1.04
N LEU A 129 -17.30 -4.48 0.44
CA LEU A 129 -17.87 -3.64 -0.62
C LEU A 129 -18.22 -2.23 -0.11
N ASP A 130 -18.49 -2.08 1.19
CA ASP A 130 -18.84 -0.81 1.79
C ASP A 130 -17.67 0.19 1.79
N LEU A 131 -16.44 -0.28 1.52
CA LEU A 131 -15.29 0.60 1.25
C LEU A 131 -15.51 1.52 0.04
N LEU A 132 -16.43 1.20 -0.87
CA LEU A 132 -16.84 2.11 -1.97
C LEU A 132 -17.49 3.40 -1.48
N HIS A 133 -18.00 3.45 -0.25
CA HIS A 133 -18.55 4.67 0.33
C HIS A 133 -17.48 5.61 0.89
N THR A 134 -16.21 5.18 0.90
CA THR A 134 -15.12 5.96 1.47
C THR A 134 -14.61 7.05 0.52
N PRO A 135 -14.03 8.14 1.05
CA PRO A 135 -13.37 9.18 0.26
C PRO A 135 -12.24 8.70 -0.65
N GLN A 136 -11.43 7.76 -0.17
CA GLN A 136 -10.34 7.20 -0.94
C GLN A 136 -10.84 6.41 -2.18
N ALA A 137 -12.00 5.76 -2.12
CA ALA A 137 -12.55 4.98 -3.23
C ALA A 137 -12.91 5.84 -4.46
N ARG A 138 -13.31 7.09 -4.23
CA ARG A 138 -13.72 8.05 -5.27
C ARG A 138 -12.64 9.06 -5.62
N PHE A 139 -11.45 8.96 -5.04
CA PHE A 139 -10.37 9.89 -5.35
C PHE A 139 -9.89 9.67 -6.80
N PRO A 140 -9.63 10.72 -7.60
CA PRO A 140 -9.24 10.57 -9.01
C PRO A 140 -7.96 9.74 -9.17
N ILE A 141 -8.06 8.59 -9.85
CA ILE A 141 -6.94 7.64 -9.99
C ILE A 141 -5.80 8.22 -10.87
N GLU A 142 -6.11 9.12 -11.78
CA GLU A 142 -5.13 9.82 -12.62
C GLU A 142 -4.25 10.75 -11.78
N VAL A 143 -4.85 11.41 -10.78
CA VAL A 143 -4.13 12.27 -9.84
C VAL A 143 -3.19 11.43 -8.99
N ILE A 144 -3.61 10.26 -8.51
CA ILE A 144 -2.70 9.32 -7.79
C ILE A 144 -1.50 8.96 -8.66
N GLY A 145 -1.73 8.59 -9.93
CA GLY A 145 -0.67 8.27 -10.86
C GLY A 145 0.32 9.44 -11.07
N GLU A 146 -0.18 10.67 -11.10
CA GLU A 146 0.67 11.86 -11.25
C GLU A 146 1.45 12.19 -9.97
N ILE A 147 0.86 12.01 -8.78
CA ILE A 147 1.58 12.16 -7.50
C ILE A 147 2.75 11.16 -7.46
N ILE A 148 2.52 9.91 -7.89
CA ILE A 148 3.56 8.88 -7.93
C ILE A 148 4.67 9.28 -8.91
N ARG A 149 4.34 9.70 -10.14
CA ARG A 149 5.34 10.13 -11.13
C ARG A 149 6.15 11.33 -10.65
N ALA A 150 5.49 12.34 -10.08
CA ALA A 150 6.15 13.50 -9.50
C ALA A 150 7.04 13.14 -8.30
N THR A 151 6.71 12.07 -7.56
CA THR A 151 7.58 11.54 -6.50
C THR A 151 8.78 10.79 -7.09
N ALA A 152 8.57 9.96 -8.12
CA ALA A 152 9.63 9.21 -8.80
C ALA A 152 10.70 10.12 -9.43
N GLU A 153 10.31 11.27 -9.96
CA GLU A 153 11.22 12.25 -10.55
C GLU A 153 12.14 12.93 -9.54
N ARG A 154 11.82 12.85 -8.24
CA ARG A 154 12.68 13.38 -7.17
C ARG A 154 13.82 12.44 -6.81
N PHE A 155 13.81 11.19 -7.27
CA PHE A 155 14.93 10.27 -7.07
C PHE A 155 16.09 10.67 -8.01
N PRO A 156 17.32 10.87 -7.50
CA PRO A 156 18.48 11.16 -8.33
C PRO A 156 18.68 10.11 -9.43
N LYS A 157 19.15 10.56 -10.60
CA LYS A 157 19.35 9.72 -11.78
C LYS A 157 20.82 9.64 -12.15
N GLY A 158 21.32 8.43 -12.38
CA GLY A 158 22.68 8.19 -12.85
C GLY A 158 23.77 8.30 -11.79
N GLU A 159 23.41 8.56 -10.53
CA GLU A 159 24.33 8.62 -9.40
C GLU A 159 23.82 7.82 -8.20
N ALA A 160 24.74 7.41 -7.33
CA ALA A 160 24.40 6.78 -6.06
C ALA A 160 23.97 7.83 -5.03
N PHE A 161 23.06 7.47 -4.14
CA PHE A 161 22.56 8.36 -3.09
C PHE A 161 22.05 7.57 -1.89
N ASP A 162 21.88 8.24 -0.75
CA ASP A 162 21.19 7.67 0.40
C ASP A 162 19.72 8.09 0.38
N LEU A 163 18.83 7.12 0.56
CA LEU A 163 17.46 7.36 1.00
C LEU A 163 17.46 7.42 2.53
N ARG A 164 17.29 8.62 3.09
CA ARG A 164 17.43 8.88 4.52
C ARG A 164 16.09 9.26 5.15
N PHE A 165 15.76 8.62 6.26
CA PHE A 165 14.55 8.82 7.06
C PHE A 165 14.93 9.42 8.41
N THR A 166 14.39 10.60 8.71
CA THR A 166 14.67 11.31 9.98
C THR A 166 13.41 11.88 10.60
N ASP A 167 13.40 12.06 11.92
CA ASP A 167 12.31 12.77 12.61
C ASP A 167 12.79 13.43 13.90
N THR A 168 11.91 14.18 14.56
CA THR A 168 12.21 14.87 15.82
C THR A 168 12.31 13.92 17.02
N ARG A 169 11.84 12.68 16.89
CA ARG A 169 12.04 11.65 17.92
C ARG A 169 13.48 11.16 17.88
N GLY A 170 14.22 11.36 16.79
CA GLY A 170 15.62 10.96 16.66
C GLY A 170 15.80 9.73 15.78
N SER A 171 14.81 9.38 14.95
CA SER A 171 15.05 8.41 13.89
C SER A 171 16.14 8.97 12.95
N ASP A 172 17.07 8.11 12.56
CA ASP A 172 18.04 8.35 11.49
C ASP A 172 18.35 6.99 10.89
N PHE A 173 17.62 6.64 9.84
CA PHE A 173 17.76 5.38 9.13
C PHE A 173 18.09 5.66 7.66
N ARG A 174 18.98 4.88 7.07
CA ARG A 174 19.48 5.08 5.72
C ARG A 174 19.43 3.79 4.93
N ILE A 175 19.10 3.93 3.65
CA ILE A 175 19.19 2.89 2.64
C ILE A 175 20.04 3.42 1.48
N GLY A 176 21.15 2.75 1.20
CA GLY A 176 22.02 3.09 0.08
C GLY A 176 21.41 2.66 -1.26
N PHE A 177 21.32 3.59 -2.20
CA PHE A 177 20.82 3.35 -3.55
C PHE A 177 21.95 3.43 -4.58
N THR A 178 22.01 2.42 -5.44
CA THR A 178 22.79 2.51 -6.68
C THR A 178 21.93 3.04 -7.84
N PRO A 179 22.53 3.55 -8.93
CA PRO A 179 21.79 3.92 -10.13
C PRO A 179 20.93 2.77 -10.68
N GLU A 180 21.45 1.54 -10.66
CA GLU A 180 20.70 0.37 -11.14
C GLU A 180 19.49 0.07 -10.25
N MET A 181 19.64 0.18 -8.91
CA MET A 181 18.53 -0.02 -7.99
C MET A 181 17.38 0.95 -8.23
N ARG A 182 17.70 2.23 -8.47
CA ARG A 182 16.74 3.27 -8.83
C ARG A 182 15.99 2.92 -10.11
N GLU A 183 16.70 2.52 -11.17
CA GLU A 183 16.06 2.16 -12.45
C GLU A 183 15.16 0.93 -12.30
N ASN A 184 15.63 -0.12 -11.61
CA ASN A 184 14.85 -1.33 -11.38
C ASN A 184 13.54 -1.05 -10.65
N GLN A 185 13.61 -0.26 -9.57
CA GLN A 185 12.45 0.05 -8.75
C GLN A 185 11.44 0.92 -9.53
N LEU A 186 11.92 1.97 -10.19
CA LEU A 186 11.04 2.93 -10.87
C LEU A 186 10.48 2.40 -12.21
N ALA A 187 11.02 1.31 -12.73
CA ALA A 187 10.47 0.60 -13.90
C ALA A 187 9.16 -0.15 -13.59
N THR A 188 8.82 -0.38 -12.32
CA THR A 188 7.62 -1.13 -11.92
C THR A 188 6.32 -0.37 -12.25
N ASN A 189 5.23 -1.09 -12.49
CA ASN A 189 3.92 -0.46 -12.80
C ASN A 189 3.45 0.53 -11.74
N ARG A 190 3.71 0.23 -10.46
CA ARG A 190 3.37 1.10 -9.34
C ARG A 190 4.05 2.46 -9.52
N TRP A 191 5.38 2.48 -9.72
CA TRP A 191 6.14 3.71 -9.91
C TRP A 191 5.92 4.42 -11.25
N ARG A 192 5.47 3.71 -12.30
CA ARG A 192 4.99 4.34 -13.54
C ARG A 192 3.67 5.12 -13.36
N GLY A 193 3.05 5.06 -12.18
CA GLY A 193 1.78 5.70 -11.88
C GLY A 193 0.62 5.08 -12.66
N LYS A 194 0.69 3.77 -12.93
CA LYS A 194 -0.34 3.02 -13.64
C LYS A 194 -1.33 2.47 -12.63
N MET A 195 -2.53 3.03 -12.67
CA MET A 195 -3.60 2.75 -11.70
C MET A 195 -4.65 1.77 -12.21
N THR A 196 -4.60 1.41 -13.48
CA THR A 196 -5.59 0.55 -14.15
C THR A 196 -4.93 -0.72 -14.66
N ALA A 197 -5.71 -1.80 -14.72
CA ALA A 197 -5.28 -3.08 -15.28
C ALA A 197 -5.44 -3.11 -16.81
N GLU A 198 -5.14 -2.00 -17.50
CA GLU A 198 -5.33 -1.86 -18.95
C GLU A 198 -4.18 -2.43 -19.78
N GLU A 199 -2.97 -2.49 -19.23
CA GLU A 199 -1.78 -2.99 -19.94
C GLU A 199 -1.63 -4.51 -19.74
N ASP A 200 -1.22 -5.24 -20.77
CA ASP A 200 -0.89 -6.65 -20.63
C ASP A 200 0.27 -6.84 -19.65
N GLY A 201 0.18 -7.87 -18.82
CA GLY A 201 1.15 -8.16 -17.77
C GLY A 201 1.10 -7.24 -16.55
N CYS A 202 0.08 -6.39 -16.46
CA CYS A 202 -0.04 -5.48 -15.34
C CYS A 202 -0.31 -6.17 -14.00
N TYR A 203 0.16 -5.53 -12.93
CA TYR A 203 -0.18 -5.85 -11.57
C TYR A 203 -0.46 -4.55 -10.82
N VAL A 204 -1.72 -4.35 -10.42
CA VAL A 204 -2.19 -3.14 -9.72
C VAL A 204 -2.91 -3.49 -8.43
N HIS A 205 -2.97 -2.55 -7.49
CA HIS A 205 -3.64 -2.70 -6.20
C HIS A 205 -4.93 -1.87 -6.16
N TYR A 206 -5.96 -2.44 -5.55
CA TYR A 206 -7.19 -1.75 -5.17
C TYR A 206 -7.49 -2.01 -3.68
N LEU A 207 -7.98 -1.09 -2.87
CA LEU A 207 -8.41 0.30 -3.08
C LEU A 207 -7.22 1.23 -3.32
N ALA A 208 -7.38 2.24 -4.17
CA ALA A 208 -6.29 3.15 -4.51
C ALA A 208 -5.84 3.93 -3.25
N THR A 209 -4.62 3.88 -2.71
CA THR A 209 -3.49 2.98 -2.91
C THR A 209 -2.69 2.93 -1.61
N HIS A 210 -2.41 1.73 -1.11
CA HIS A 210 -1.04 1.44 -0.66
C HIS A 210 -0.16 1.67 -1.89
N GLY A 211 0.53 2.80 -1.95
CA GLY A 211 1.31 3.16 -3.14
C GLY A 211 2.68 2.50 -3.12
N PRO A 212 3.54 2.76 -4.11
CA PRO A 212 4.85 2.13 -4.14
C PRO A 212 5.65 2.43 -2.86
N ASN A 213 6.42 1.44 -2.40
CA ASN A 213 7.34 1.64 -1.30
C ASN A 213 8.53 2.47 -1.77
N LEU A 214 9.02 3.40 -0.92
CA LEU A 214 10.19 4.22 -1.25
C LEU A 214 11.45 3.37 -1.46
N TRP A 215 11.53 2.22 -0.80
CA TRP A 215 12.41 1.10 -1.11
C TRP A 215 11.65 -0.23 -0.97
N ASP A 216 11.84 -1.15 -1.90
CA ASP A 216 11.47 -2.57 -1.77
C ASP A 216 12.42 -3.45 -2.59
N HIS A 217 12.25 -4.76 -2.49
CA HIS A 217 13.09 -5.74 -3.18
C HIS A 217 13.02 -5.69 -4.72
N ASN A 218 12.07 -4.97 -5.33
CA ASN A 218 12.11 -4.75 -6.78
C ASN A 218 13.33 -3.93 -7.18
N SER A 219 13.92 -3.12 -6.28
CA SER A 219 15.18 -2.41 -6.54
C SER A 219 16.32 -3.37 -6.88
N VAL A 220 16.28 -4.59 -6.36
CA VAL A 220 17.25 -5.67 -6.63
C VAL A 220 16.62 -6.83 -7.41
N LYS A 221 15.55 -6.57 -8.16
CA LYS A 221 14.82 -7.56 -8.98
C LYS A 221 14.37 -8.80 -8.19
N ASN A 222 14.05 -8.61 -6.91
CA ASN A 222 13.69 -9.67 -5.95
C ASN A 222 14.80 -10.72 -5.71
N ASP A 223 16.07 -10.38 -6.00
CA ASP A 223 17.20 -11.22 -5.61
C ASP A 223 17.57 -10.98 -4.13
N MET A 224 16.95 -11.77 -3.25
CA MET A 224 17.13 -11.70 -1.80
C MET A 224 18.56 -11.99 -1.32
N ARG A 225 19.50 -12.34 -2.21
CA ARG A 225 20.92 -12.55 -1.90
C ARG A 225 21.75 -11.27 -2.05
N VAL A 226 21.24 -10.28 -2.78
CA VAL A 226 21.89 -8.96 -2.89
C VAL A 226 21.77 -8.29 -1.54
N LYS A 227 22.91 -7.86 -0.97
CA LYS A 227 22.94 -7.10 0.26
C LYS A 227 22.75 -5.63 -0.07
N VAL A 228 21.71 -5.02 0.46
CA VAL A 228 21.54 -3.56 0.42
C VAL A 228 22.20 -2.93 1.64
N ASP A 229 22.93 -1.83 1.43
CA ASP A 229 23.51 -1.07 2.54
C ASP A 229 22.39 -0.36 3.30
N MET A 230 22.21 -0.75 4.55
CA MET A 230 21.17 -0.22 5.42
C MET A 230 21.71 -0.09 6.84
N SER A 231 21.38 0.99 7.51
CA SER A 231 21.75 1.16 8.91
C SER A 231 20.97 2.28 9.57
N GLY A 232 20.88 2.19 10.89
CA GLY A 232 20.39 3.28 11.73
C GLY A 232 19.27 2.85 12.67
N VAL A 233 18.50 3.82 13.12
CA VAL A 233 17.44 3.61 14.12
C VAL A 233 16.14 4.23 13.66
N LEU A 234 15.05 3.50 13.87
CA LEU A 234 13.68 3.99 13.72
C LEU A 234 13.02 4.08 15.10
N TYR A 235 12.29 5.17 15.33
CA TYR A 235 11.39 5.34 16.46
C TYR A 235 9.94 5.35 15.97
N PRO A 236 9.36 4.18 15.69
CA PRO A 236 7.98 4.09 15.22
C PRO A 236 7.00 4.66 16.25
N GLN A 237 5.92 5.25 15.75
CA GLN A 237 4.82 5.75 16.57
C GLN A 237 3.78 4.66 16.81
N TRP A 238 3.72 3.65 15.94
CA TRP A 238 2.74 2.58 16.00
C TRP A 238 3.23 1.35 15.23
N ALA A 239 2.52 0.23 15.32
CA ALA A 239 2.77 -0.97 14.55
C ALA A 239 1.49 -1.78 14.36
N VAL A 240 1.42 -2.58 13.29
CA VAL A 240 0.31 -3.51 13.05
C VAL A 240 0.12 -4.45 14.24
N GLY A 241 -1.13 -4.71 14.62
CA GLY A 241 -1.45 -5.55 15.79
C GLY A 241 -1.46 -4.82 17.13
N PHE A 242 -1.18 -3.53 17.18
CA PHE A 242 -1.34 -2.73 18.40
C PHE A 242 -2.57 -1.85 18.30
N ALA A 243 -3.38 -1.79 19.36
CA ALA A 243 -4.66 -1.07 19.34
C ALA A 243 -4.52 0.46 19.29
N ARG A 244 -3.36 0.99 19.71
CA ARG A 244 -3.10 2.42 19.82
C ARG A 244 -1.61 2.73 19.58
N PRO A 245 -1.27 3.98 19.20
CA PRO A 245 0.11 4.44 19.14
C PRO A 245 0.86 4.22 20.46
N PHE A 246 2.17 4.02 20.37
CA PHE A 246 3.03 3.81 21.52
C PHE A 246 3.15 5.07 22.37
N GLU A 247 3.03 4.92 23.69
CA GLU A 247 3.33 6.01 24.63
C GLU A 247 4.85 6.17 24.81
N GLU A 248 5.58 5.06 24.90
CA GLU A 248 7.04 5.05 24.97
C GLU A 248 7.65 5.30 23.59
N LYS A 249 8.77 6.02 23.59
CA LYS A 249 9.66 6.13 22.43
C LYS A 249 10.51 4.85 22.31
N ILE A 250 9.96 3.85 21.62
CA ILE A 250 10.62 2.54 21.37
C ILE A 250 11.59 2.67 20.20
N GLY A 251 12.86 2.31 20.37
CA GLY A 251 13.88 2.40 19.32
C GLY A 251 14.18 1.05 18.68
N VAL A 252 14.09 0.95 17.36
CA VAL A 252 14.39 -0.26 16.57
C VAL A 252 15.65 -0.02 15.76
N VAL A 253 16.71 -0.80 16.04
CA VAL A 253 18.04 -0.62 15.45
C VAL A 253 18.28 -1.64 14.33
N PHE A 254 18.73 -1.13 13.19
CA PHE A 254 19.07 -1.90 12.01
C PHE A 254 20.59 -1.94 11.81
N GLU A 255 21.11 -3.14 11.60
CA GLU A 255 22.47 -3.41 11.15
C GLU A 255 22.42 -4.19 9.82
N GLY A 256 22.69 -3.49 8.73
CA GLY A 256 22.28 -3.98 7.42
C GLY A 256 20.75 -4.06 7.34
N GLU A 257 20.28 -5.09 6.66
CA GLU A 257 18.84 -5.35 6.47
C GLU A 257 18.19 -5.97 7.71
N TYR A 258 18.93 -6.23 8.78
CA TYR A 258 18.44 -6.98 9.94
C TYR A 258 18.29 -6.11 11.18
N ILE A 259 17.29 -6.40 11.99
CA ILE A 259 17.09 -5.75 13.29
C ILE A 259 18.02 -6.39 14.31
N SER A 260 18.95 -5.59 14.86
CA SER A 260 19.93 -6.04 15.85
C SER A 260 19.47 -5.78 17.28
N ALA A 261 18.64 -4.77 17.53
CA ALA A 261 18.14 -4.44 18.85
C ALA A 261 16.79 -3.70 18.85
N VAL A 262 16.05 -3.85 19.95
CA VAL A 262 14.87 -3.03 20.28
C VAL A 262 15.02 -2.46 21.70
N HIS A 263 15.04 -1.14 21.80
CA HIS A 263 15.19 -0.35 23.02
C HIS A 263 13.84 0.11 23.56
N GLY A 264 13.68 0.08 24.88
CA GLY A 264 12.48 0.49 25.61
C GLY A 264 12.18 -0.47 26.76
N GLU A 265 11.37 -0.01 27.72
CA GLU A 265 11.04 -0.75 28.94
C GLU A 265 9.56 -1.14 29.05
N SER A 266 8.69 -0.59 28.19
CA SER A 266 7.26 -0.89 28.22
C SER A 266 6.94 -2.33 27.80
N GLU A 267 5.70 -2.75 28.07
CA GLU A 267 5.19 -4.04 27.61
C GLU A 267 5.25 -4.15 26.08
N GLU A 268 4.87 -3.08 25.36
CA GLU A 268 4.96 -3.01 23.90
C GLU A 268 6.41 -3.13 23.42
N ALA A 269 7.38 -2.50 24.09
CA ALA A 269 8.80 -2.63 23.77
C ALA A 269 9.28 -4.07 23.95
N SER A 270 8.81 -4.76 24.99
CA SER A 270 9.11 -6.18 25.21
C SER A 270 8.55 -7.07 24.12
N ILE A 271 7.29 -6.85 23.72
CA ILE A 271 6.63 -7.60 22.63
C ILE A 271 7.36 -7.37 21.31
N LEU A 272 7.67 -6.12 20.97
CA LEU A 272 8.40 -5.78 19.74
C LEU A 272 9.80 -6.39 19.74
N ARG A 273 10.50 -6.40 20.88
CA ARG A 273 11.83 -7.03 20.98
C ARG A 273 11.79 -8.53 20.69
N GLU A 274 10.83 -9.24 21.28
CA GLU A 274 10.65 -10.68 21.04
C GLU A 274 10.35 -10.97 19.57
N MET A 275 9.56 -10.10 18.95
CA MET A 275 9.06 -10.25 17.60
C MET A 275 10.11 -9.89 16.53
N LEU A 276 10.77 -8.75 16.68
CA LEU A 276 11.50 -8.08 15.62
C LEU A 276 12.98 -8.44 15.54
N VAL A 277 13.63 -8.77 16.66
CA VAL A 277 15.09 -9.00 16.66
C VAL A 277 15.43 -10.20 15.76
N GLY A 278 16.36 -9.99 14.83
CA GLY A 278 16.71 -10.94 13.77
C GLY A 278 15.78 -10.91 12.55
N GLY A 279 14.68 -10.16 12.60
CA GLY A 279 13.83 -9.90 11.45
C GLY A 279 14.53 -9.07 10.38
N ARG A 280 14.08 -9.21 9.13
CA ARG A 280 14.66 -8.58 7.95
C ARG A 280 13.73 -7.52 7.39
N MET A 281 14.25 -6.32 7.11
CA MET A 281 13.56 -5.27 6.37
C MET A 281 13.22 -5.78 4.96
N ILE A 282 11.94 -5.71 4.58
CA ILE A 282 11.49 -6.04 3.23
C ILE A 282 10.84 -4.87 2.48
N GLU A 283 10.37 -3.88 3.22
CA GLU A 283 9.71 -2.69 2.67
C GLU A 283 10.14 -1.45 3.45
N GLY A 284 10.93 -0.58 2.82
CA GLY A 284 11.54 0.59 3.46
C GLY A 284 10.77 1.84 3.09
N GLY A 285 10.01 2.39 4.03
CA GLY A 285 9.20 3.59 3.79
C GLY A 285 8.08 3.30 2.80
N GLY A 286 7.30 2.25 3.03
CA GLY A 286 6.05 2.04 2.34
C GLY A 286 5.13 3.25 2.52
N CYS A 287 4.71 3.88 1.42
CA CYS A 287 4.03 5.16 1.44
C CYS A 287 2.68 5.07 0.73
N GLY A 288 1.66 5.65 1.35
CA GLY A 288 0.40 5.89 0.70
C GLY A 288 0.45 7.06 -0.30
N PHE A 289 -0.41 7.06 -1.32
CA PHE A 289 -0.46 8.13 -2.33
C PHE A 289 -1.87 8.68 -2.56
N ASN A 290 -2.84 8.27 -1.74
CA ASN A 290 -4.19 8.80 -1.79
C ASN A 290 -4.42 9.82 -0.67
N PRO A 291 -4.52 11.14 -0.98
CA PRO A 291 -4.76 12.19 0.01
C PRO A 291 -6.02 12.03 0.87
N LYS A 292 -6.95 11.17 0.44
CA LYS A 292 -8.20 10.88 1.15
C LYS A 292 -8.14 9.60 1.98
N ALA A 293 -7.01 8.90 1.98
CA ALA A 293 -6.77 7.82 2.92
C ALA A 293 -6.61 8.39 4.35
N PRO A 294 -7.22 7.77 5.37
CA PRO A 294 -7.02 8.16 6.75
C PRO A 294 -5.54 8.05 7.15
N ARG A 295 -5.04 9.04 7.89
CA ARG A 295 -3.65 9.07 8.37
C ARG A 295 -3.41 8.19 9.59
N HIS A 296 -4.39 8.12 10.49
CA HIS A 296 -4.27 7.42 11.77
C HIS A 296 -4.96 6.06 11.70
N THR A 297 -4.55 5.26 10.72
CA THR A 297 -5.00 3.86 10.57
C THR A 297 -3.79 2.95 10.48
N VAL A 298 -3.93 1.77 11.07
CA VAL A 298 -2.87 0.78 11.21
C VAL A 298 -3.11 -0.47 10.35
N TYR A 299 -4.34 -0.70 9.88
CA TYR A 299 -4.74 -1.93 9.19
C TYR A 299 -5.21 -1.66 7.75
N PRO A 300 -4.96 -2.56 6.77
CA PRO A 300 -4.27 -3.86 6.90
C PRO A 300 -2.74 -3.86 6.85
N ALA A 301 -2.10 -2.81 6.34
CA ALA A 301 -0.63 -2.72 6.23
C ALA A 301 -0.13 -1.29 6.53
N GLY A 302 -0.49 -0.77 7.70
CA GLY A 302 -0.17 0.60 8.10
C GLY A 302 -1.00 1.72 7.43
N SER A 303 -0.49 2.96 7.53
CA SER A 303 -1.18 4.15 7.00
C SER A 303 -0.96 4.33 5.51
N ASN A 304 -2.05 4.42 4.75
CA ASN A 304 -2.06 4.71 3.32
C ASN A 304 -2.24 6.21 2.98
N ALA A 305 -2.11 7.09 3.97
CA ALA A 305 -2.06 8.53 3.74
C ALA A 305 -0.68 8.98 3.19
N PRO A 306 -0.64 9.92 2.23
CA PRO A 306 0.60 10.53 1.76
C PRO A 306 1.50 11.03 2.88
N GLY A 307 2.78 10.65 2.79
CA GLY A 307 3.84 11.06 3.70
C GLY A 307 3.82 10.37 5.08
N ALA A 308 2.79 9.57 5.38
CA ALA A 308 2.91 8.56 6.42
C ALA A 308 3.60 7.32 5.83
N MET A 309 4.47 6.70 6.62
CA MET A 309 5.30 5.59 6.22
C MET A 309 5.03 4.37 7.07
N HIS A 310 5.16 3.20 6.46
CA HIS A 310 5.40 1.96 7.19
C HIS A 310 6.74 1.34 6.77
N PHE A 311 7.24 0.47 7.63
CA PHE A 311 8.45 -0.32 7.40
C PHE A 311 8.09 -1.78 7.62
N GLY A 312 7.98 -2.52 6.52
CA GLY A 312 7.59 -3.93 6.52
C GLY A 312 8.79 -4.81 6.81
N ILE A 313 8.65 -5.67 7.82
CA ILE A 313 9.71 -6.55 8.33
C ILE A 313 9.20 -7.98 8.31
N ASP A 314 9.96 -8.85 7.64
CA ASP A 314 9.78 -10.29 7.78
C ASP A 314 10.45 -10.76 9.07
N LEU A 315 9.67 -11.35 9.95
CA LEU A 315 10.10 -11.83 11.26
C LEU A 315 10.95 -13.10 11.11
N ALA A 316 11.95 -13.24 11.98
CA ALA A 316 12.79 -14.45 12.02
C ALA A 316 12.00 -15.72 12.36
N LYS A 317 10.86 -15.56 13.04
CA LYS A 317 9.92 -16.62 13.39
C LYS A 317 8.50 -16.06 13.50
N PRO A 318 7.47 -16.91 13.35
CA PRO A 318 6.11 -16.59 13.74
C PRO A 318 5.97 -15.90 15.10
N SER A 319 5.16 -14.85 15.18
CA SER A 319 4.77 -14.18 16.43
C SER A 319 3.45 -14.69 16.99
N ASP A 320 3.47 -15.21 18.22
CA ASP A 320 2.25 -15.61 18.94
C ASP A 320 1.41 -14.42 19.38
N TYR A 321 2.01 -13.25 19.57
CA TYR A 321 1.26 -12.02 19.86
C TYR A 321 0.32 -11.68 18.70
N ILE A 322 0.85 -11.61 17.47
CA ILE A 322 0.05 -11.29 16.28
C ILE A 322 -1.10 -12.28 16.12
N ARG A 323 -0.84 -13.58 16.28
CA ARG A 323 -1.86 -14.64 16.20
C ARG A 323 -3.02 -14.45 17.18
N ARG A 324 -2.80 -13.79 18.32
CA ARG A 324 -3.81 -13.56 19.36
C ARG A 324 -4.61 -12.28 19.15
N VAL A 325 -3.99 -11.25 18.58
CA VAL A 325 -4.57 -9.89 18.51
C VAL A 325 -5.09 -9.53 17.13
N MET A 326 -4.64 -10.23 16.09
CA MET A 326 -5.10 -10.01 14.72
C MET A 326 -6.08 -11.10 14.31
N PRO A 327 -7.03 -10.79 13.40
CA PRO A 327 -7.78 -11.83 12.71
C PRO A 327 -6.81 -12.78 12.03
N ASP A 328 -7.26 -14.00 11.75
CA ASP A 328 -6.54 -14.96 10.93
C ASP A 328 -6.44 -14.42 9.51
N TRP A 329 -5.50 -13.50 9.31
CA TRP A 329 -5.28 -12.76 8.09
C TRP A 329 -4.26 -13.50 7.24
N GLU A 330 -3.98 -12.95 6.08
CA GLU A 330 -3.10 -13.56 5.10
C GLU A 330 -1.60 -13.31 5.38
N GLU A 331 -1.26 -12.12 5.87
CA GLU A 331 0.13 -11.72 6.16
C GLU A 331 0.73 -12.19 7.52
N PRO A 332 0.00 -12.62 8.56
CA PRO A 332 0.60 -13.04 9.83
C PRO A 332 0.89 -14.54 9.86
N PRO A 333 1.82 -15.00 10.72
CA PRO A 333 2.44 -14.30 11.85
C PRO A 333 3.91 -13.91 11.60
N VAL A 334 4.32 -13.75 10.34
CA VAL A 334 5.73 -13.56 9.95
C VAL A 334 6.03 -12.19 9.33
N HIS A 335 5.05 -11.30 9.24
CA HIS A 335 5.23 -9.95 8.72
C HIS A 335 4.77 -8.90 9.74
N MET A 336 5.53 -7.82 9.88
CA MET A 336 5.22 -6.71 10.79
C MET A 336 5.54 -5.36 10.15
N ASP A 337 4.54 -4.47 10.13
CA ASP A 337 4.71 -3.09 9.71
C ASP A 337 4.87 -2.15 10.91
N LEU A 338 6.00 -1.45 10.95
CA LEU A 338 6.24 -0.34 11.87
C LEU A 338 5.84 0.98 11.22
N ILE A 339 5.12 1.85 11.92
CA ILE A 339 4.51 3.05 11.34
C ILE A 339 5.18 4.31 11.86
N THR A 340 5.48 5.24 10.95
CA THR A 340 5.89 6.61 11.26
C THR A 340 5.00 7.59 10.50
N LEU A 341 4.49 8.62 11.17
CA LEU A 341 3.48 9.53 10.65
C LEU A 341 4.04 10.91 10.32
N ASP A 342 5.29 11.23 10.63
CA ASP A 342 5.83 12.59 10.48
C ASP A 342 7.33 12.58 10.11
N ALA A 343 7.80 11.50 9.50
CA ALA A 343 9.18 11.41 9.04
C ALA A 343 9.48 12.46 7.95
N THR A 344 10.72 12.93 7.94
CA THR A 344 11.34 13.65 6.83
C THR A 344 12.18 12.67 6.03
N VAL A 345 11.97 12.61 4.72
CA VAL A 345 12.65 11.67 3.83
C VAL A 345 13.35 12.41 2.70
N THR A 346 14.64 12.13 2.53
CA THR A 346 15.47 12.68 1.44
C THR A 346 16.05 11.55 0.59
N ALA A 347 16.11 11.74 -0.73
CA ALA A 347 16.90 10.93 -1.65
C ALA A 347 18.08 11.78 -2.14
N GLY A 348 19.26 11.57 -1.56
CA GLY A 348 20.39 12.48 -1.72
C GLY A 348 20.05 13.88 -1.18
N ASP A 349 20.17 14.91 -2.01
CA ASP A 349 19.80 16.30 -1.67
C ASP A 349 18.31 16.61 -1.89
N LYS A 350 17.54 15.68 -2.46
CA LYS A 350 16.14 15.91 -2.82
C LYS A 350 15.20 15.52 -1.70
N LEU A 351 14.32 16.45 -1.33
CA LEU A 351 13.27 16.22 -0.35
C LEU A 351 12.09 15.49 -0.99
N LEU A 352 11.77 14.30 -0.46
CA LEU A 352 10.60 13.52 -0.84
C LEU A 352 9.41 13.82 0.10
N VAL A 353 9.69 13.82 1.40
CA VAL A 353 8.70 14.07 2.46
C VAL A 353 9.27 15.07 3.46
N ASP A 354 8.52 16.12 3.78
CA ASP A 354 8.86 17.10 4.82
C ASP A 354 7.95 16.89 6.03
N ARG A 355 8.49 16.34 7.13
CA ARG A 355 7.75 16.16 8.40
C ARG A 355 6.36 15.55 8.21
N GLY A 356 6.29 14.46 7.43
CA GLY A 356 5.06 13.76 7.10
C GLY A 356 4.25 14.33 5.92
N PHE A 357 4.68 15.42 5.29
CA PHE A 357 4.04 15.97 4.09
C PHE A 357 4.73 15.46 2.82
N LEU A 358 4.01 14.75 1.96
CA LEU A 358 4.55 14.29 0.68
C LEU A 358 4.71 15.48 -0.27
N CYS A 359 5.95 15.84 -0.60
CA CYS A 359 6.26 17.06 -1.36
C CYS A 359 5.65 17.08 -2.77
N ALA A 360 5.41 15.90 -3.36
CA ALA A 360 4.79 15.77 -4.68
C ALA A 360 3.33 16.29 -4.72
N LEU A 361 2.64 16.41 -3.59
CA LEU A 361 1.29 16.98 -3.54
C LEU A 361 1.25 18.47 -3.97
N ARG A 362 2.40 19.16 -3.91
CA ARG A 362 2.55 20.55 -4.38
C ARG A 362 3.30 20.67 -5.70
N ASP A 363 3.54 19.55 -6.39
CA ASP A 363 4.10 19.61 -7.74
C ASP A 363 3.13 20.32 -8.68
N ALA A 364 3.63 21.24 -9.52
CA ALA A 364 2.78 22.06 -10.38
C ALA A 364 1.89 21.22 -11.31
N ARG A 365 2.39 20.08 -11.82
CA ARG A 365 1.60 19.18 -12.68
C ARG A 365 0.52 18.45 -11.91
N VAL A 366 0.81 18.06 -10.66
CA VAL A 366 -0.16 17.42 -9.77
C VAL A 366 -1.29 18.40 -9.45
N VAL A 367 -0.96 19.63 -9.10
CA VAL A 367 -1.94 20.70 -8.81
C VAL A 367 -2.78 21.03 -10.04
N GLU A 368 -2.16 21.17 -11.21
CA GLU A 368 -2.86 21.43 -12.47
C GLU A 368 -3.80 20.27 -12.86
N LEU A 369 -3.38 19.02 -12.65
CA LEU A 369 -4.24 17.87 -12.92
C LEU A 369 -5.40 17.80 -11.93
N ALA A 370 -5.14 18.02 -10.64
CA ALA A 370 -6.15 18.02 -9.59
C ALA A 370 -7.22 19.11 -9.81
N SER A 371 -6.84 20.28 -10.34
CA SER A 371 -7.78 21.38 -10.60
C SER A 371 -8.85 21.05 -11.64
N ARG A 372 -8.67 19.96 -12.41
CA ARG A 372 -9.69 19.44 -13.34
C ARG A 372 -10.83 18.70 -12.64
N TYR A 373 -10.60 18.27 -11.40
CA TYR A 373 -11.55 17.46 -10.61
C TYR A 373 -12.18 18.24 -9.46
N GLY A 374 -11.68 19.43 -9.12
CA GLY A 374 -12.18 20.26 -8.02
C GLY A 374 -11.14 21.27 -7.54
N ASP A 375 -11.33 21.81 -6.34
CA ASP A 375 -10.30 22.64 -5.69
C ASP A 375 -9.08 21.76 -5.34
N PRO A 376 -7.88 22.05 -5.89
CA PRO A 376 -6.70 21.25 -5.61
C PRO A 376 -6.28 21.28 -4.14
N VAL A 377 -6.52 22.37 -3.40
CA VAL A 377 -6.19 22.43 -1.97
C VAL A 377 -7.11 21.50 -1.18
N GLU A 378 -8.42 21.53 -1.49
CA GLU A 378 -9.38 20.60 -0.92
C GLU A 378 -9.00 19.16 -1.27
N LEU A 379 -8.68 18.86 -2.52
CA LEU A 379 -8.40 17.49 -2.96
C LEU A 379 -7.08 16.93 -2.39
N LEU A 380 -6.01 17.72 -2.38
CA LEU A 380 -4.65 17.23 -2.11
C LEU A 380 -4.19 17.42 -0.67
N GLU A 381 -4.67 18.46 0.03
CA GLU A 381 -4.16 18.82 1.36
C GLU A 381 -5.23 18.71 2.47
N ALA A 382 -6.52 18.88 2.14
CA ALA A 382 -7.54 18.80 3.17
C ALA A 382 -7.74 17.37 3.69
N VAL A 383 -7.63 17.23 5.01
CA VAL A 383 -7.94 16.01 5.73
C VAL A 383 -9.43 15.71 5.57
N VAL A 384 -9.76 14.45 5.30
CA VAL A 384 -11.15 13.99 5.40
C VAL A 384 -11.55 14.09 6.87
N LEU A 385 -12.48 14.99 7.18
CA LEU A 385 -13.12 15.08 8.48
C LEU A 385 -14.06 13.89 8.72
#